data_AF-A0A916XVV0-F1
#
_entry.id   AF-A0A916XVV0-F1
#
_cell.length_a   1.000
_cell.length_b   1.000
_cell.length_c   1.000
_cell.angle_alpha   90.00
_cell.angle_beta   90.00
_cell.angle_gamma   90.00
#
_symmetry.space_group_name_H-M   'P 1'
#
loop_
_entity.id
_entity.type
_entity.pdbx_description
1 polymer ?
#
loop_
_entity_poly.entity_id
_entity_poly.type
_entity_poly.pdbx_seq_one_letter_code
_entity_poly.pdbx_strand_id
1 'polypeptide(L)'
;MTSLNSFSQDDLERKNLNEDIGWTYLTEFIQVEYYFDLLPLENSKYDFHFRYIKSGQIVDLYRENNESFSGQITNFIQETKEVKTEYGYNSEPTNYVFDKIKITDLKASKLGEYILNKKSYKIPTDSLISNWNFNWLDCGSIKFKYKIKDKTSSVTFTCPQNQNDSINYVTEIKNLKDTISNILELDSSFESFTNKLPKGASYKIDGWITMFKLSEKQLEWREKNKPMREYLKTIKDTIDNYLEFELNRLIPNSADLDCFDDYRLTFNKKGRLKSMKVDIGFWERMFDNDYKKCRRILKKAFREIRFDFVDSKYVFYRDLSFSGKDIYITDPTLY
;
A
#
# COMPACT_ATOMS: atom_id res chain seq x y z
N MET A 1 -32.22 -14.74 3.06
CA MET A 1 -31.10 -15.39 2.34
C MET A 1 -30.92 -14.65 1.03
N THR A 2 -30.15 -13.57 1.07
CA THR A 2 -29.78 -12.78 -0.12
C THR A 2 -28.64 -13.51 -0.82
N SER A 3 -28.85 -13.89 -2.09
CA SER A 3 -27.83 -14.54 -2.90
C SER A 3 -26.68 -13.57 -3.13
N LEU A 4 -25.48 -13.99 -2.73
CA LEU A 4 -24.24 -13.38 -3.18
C LEU A 4 -24.17 -13.53 -4.69
N ASN A 5 -24.40 -12.45 -5.43
CA ASN A 5 -24.07 -12.38 -6.84
C ASN A 5 -22.57 -12.70 -6.96
N SER A 6 -22.25 -13.81 -7.60
CA SER A 6 -20.90 -14.13 -8.02
C SER A 6 -20.48 -13.08 -9.04
N PHE A 7 -19.67 -12.10 -8.62
CA PHE A 7 -19.03 -11.17 -9.55
C PHE A 7 -18.11 -11.98 -10.47
N SER A 8 -18.38 -11.94 -11.78
CA SER A 8 -17.52 -12.57 -12.77
C SER A 8 -16.15 -11.87 -12.77
N GLN A 9 -15.08 -12.66 -12.87
CA GLN A 9 -13.71 -12.16 -13.06
C GLN A 9 -13.45 -11.68 -14.50
N ASP A 10 -14.42 -11.84 -15.41
CA ASP A 10 -14.27 -11.60 -16.86
C ASP A 10 -14.20 -10.10 -17.24
N ASP A 11 -14.44 -9.17 -16.30
CA ASP A 11 -14.48 -7.72 -16.58
C ASP A 11 -13.13 -7.00 -16.32
N LEU A 12 -12.08 -7.71 -15.88
CA LEU A 12 -10.77 -7.11 -15.59
C LEU A 12 -9.80 -7.25 -16.77
N GLU A 13 -9.29 -6.13 -17.25
CA GLU A 13 -8.24 -6.09 -18.26
C GLU A 13 -6.86 -6.25 -17.62
N ARG A 14 -5.92 -6.84 -18.37
CA ARG A 14 -4.52 -7.01 -17.95
C ARG A 14 -3.55 -6.54 -19.03
N LYS A 15 -2.51 -5.82 -18.62
CA LYS A 15 -1.42 -5.41 -19.50
C LYS A 15 -0.09 -5.66 -18.83
N ASN A 16 0.77 -6.45 -19.47
CA ASN A 16 2.09 -6.76 -18.96
C ASN A 16 2.90 -5.48 -18.79
N LEU A 17 3.64 -5.39 -17.68
CA LEU A 17 4.62 -4.33 -17.52
C LEU A 17 5.75 -4.55 -18.53
N ASN A 18 6.21 -3.44 -19.07
CA ASN A 18 7.31 -3.40 -20.02
C ASN A 18 8.38 -2.52 -19.38
N GLU A 19 9.49 -3.13 -19.00
CA GLU A 19 10.58 -2.46 -18.28
C GLU A 19 11.15 -1.29 -19.10
N ASP A 20 11.17 -1.40 -20.44
CA ASP A 20 11.67 -0.34 -21.33
C ASP A 20 10.82 0.94 -21.28
N ILE A 21 9.55 0.83 -20.88
CA ILE A 21 8.62 1.97 -20.78
C ILE A 21 8.86 2.73 -19.48
N GLY A 22 9.22 2.02 -18.39
CA GLY A 22 9.45 2.60 -17.06
C GLY A 22 10.86 3.16 -16.86
N TRP A 23 11.89 2.50 -17.40
CA TRP A 23 13.28 2.88 -17.18
C TRP A 23 13.79 3.97 -18.12
N THR A 24 13.23 4.08 -19.32
CA THR A 24 13.92 4.83 -20.37
C THR A 24 13.47 6.29 -20.46
N TYR A 25 12.21 6.67 -20.71
CA TYR A 25 11.92 8.08 -21.09
C TYR A 25 10.49 8.64 -20.89
N LEU A 26 9.63 8.11 -20.02
CA LEU A 26 8.22 8.54 -19.95
C LEU A 26 7.78 9.16 -18.62
N THR A 27 7.21 10.37 -18.69
CA THR A 27 6.48 10.98 -17.56
C THR A 27 5.27 10.12 -17.19
N GLU A 28 4.80 10.18 -15.94
CA GLU A 28 3.63 9.40 -15.49
C GLU A 28 2.39 9.59 -16.38
N PHE A 29 2.17 10.79 -16.94
CA PHE A 29 1.08 11.01 -17.90
C PHE A 29 1.20 10.12 -19.15
N ILE A 30 2.41 9.99 -19.69
CA ILE A 30 2.63 9.16 -20.89
C ILE A 30 2.56 7.68 -20.52
N GLN A 31 3.02 7.30 -19.32
CA GLN A 31 2.87 5.93 -18.84
C GLN A 31 1.40 5.54 -18.73
N VAL A 32 0.54 6.38 -18.13
CA VAL A 32 -0.89 6.07 -18.04
C VAL A 32 -1.58 6.11 -19.41
N GLU A 33 -1.17 7.01 -20.31
CA GLU A 33 -1.67 7.06 -21.70
C GLU A 33 -1.36 5.74 -22.42
N TYR A 34 -0.13 5.24 -22.29
CA TYR A 34 0.28 3.97 -22.87
C TYR A 34 -0.44 2.78 -22.23
N TYR A 35 -0.39 2.62 -20.90
CA TYR A 35 -0.87 1.39 -20.27
C TYR A 35 -2.40 1.26 -20.28
N PHE A 36 -3.13 2.37 -20.29
CA PHE A 36 -4.59 2.35 -20.22
C PHE A 36 -5.25 2.79 -21.53
N ASP A 37 -4.46 2.87 -22.62
CA ASP A 37 -4.90 3.23 -23.97
C ASP A 37 -5.71 4.54 -23.98
N LEU A 38 -5.21 5.53 -23.23
CA LEU A 38 -5.84 6.85 -23.14
C LEU A 38 -5.23 7.77 -24.19
N LEU A 39 -6.07 8.51 -24.91
CA LEU A 39 -5.61 9.47 -25.89
C LEU A 39 -4.81 10.59 -25.19
N PRO A 40 -3.61 10.96 -25.68
CA PRO A 40 -2.90 12.13 -25.19
C PRO A 40 -3.79 13.37 -25.29
N LEU A 41 -3.84 14.17 -24.23
CA LEU A 41 -4.75 15.32 -24.15
C LEU A 41 -4.50 16.33 -25.27
N GLU A 42 -3.24 16.49 -25.70
CA GLU A 42 -2.81 17.31 -26.84
C GLU A 42 -3.57 16.94 -28.11
N ASN A 43 -3.76 15.63 -28.34
CA ASN A 43 -4.41 15.06 -29.52
C ASN A 43 -5.93 14.96 -29.39
N SER A 44 -6.50 15.37 -28.26
CA SER A 44 -7.95 15.32 -28.06
C SER A 44 -8.67 16.23 -29.05
N LYS A 45 -9.77 15.76 -29.64
CA LYS A 45 -10.61 16.58 -30.53
C LYS A 45 -11.52 17.57 -29.79
N TYR A 46 -11.55 17.50 -28.46
CA TYR A 46 -12.46 18.29 -27.65
C TYR A 46 -11.80 19.59 -27.16
N ASP A 47 -12.57 20.67 -27.18
CA ASP A 47 -12.16 21.99 -26.64
C ASP A 47 -11.97 21.96 -25.12
N PHE A 48 -12.56 20.98 -24.45
CA PHE A 48 -12.30 20.74 -23.03
C PHE A 48 -12.00 19.26 -22.84
N HIS A 49 -10.83 18.97 -22.27
CA HIS A 49 -10.46 17.64 -21.81
C HIS A 49 -9.70 17.78 -20.48
N PHE A 50 -10.15 17.08 -19.45
CA PHE A 50 -9.58 17.07 -18.13
C PHE A 50 -9.19 15.65 -17.76
N ARG A 51 -7.94 15.49 -17.28
CA ARG A 51 -7.46 14.25 -16.70
C ARG A 51 -6.97 14.47 -15.30
N TYR A 52 -7.45 13.65 -14.37
CA TYR A 52 -6.98 13.58 -12.99
C TYR A 52 -6.33 12.21 -12.76
N ILE A 53 -5.10 12.21 -12.26
CA ILE A 53 -4.37 11.00 -11.89
C ILE A 53 -4.10 11.04 -10.38
N LYS A 54 -4.45 9.94 -9.71
CA LYS A 54 -4.08 9.61 -8.32
C LYS A 54 -3.68 8.13 -8.22
N SER A 55 -3.11 7.73 -7.09
CA SER A 55 -2.83 6.31 -6.80
C SER A 55 -4.07 5.44 -7.06
N GLY A 56 -3.90 4.45 -7.95
CA GLY A 56 -4.91 3.47 -8.32
C GLY A 56 -6.08 3.96 -9.18
N GLN A 57 -6.19 5.26 -9.51
CA GLN A 57 -7.32 5.77 -10.30
C GLN A 57 -6.95 6.91 -11.25
N ILE A 58 -7.56 6.88 -12.44
CA ILE A 58 -7.54 7.97 -13.42
C ILE A 58 -8.98 8.37 -13.71
N VAL A 59 -9.25 9.68 -13.74
CA VAL A 59 -10.51 10.23 -14.21
C VAL A 59 -10.23 10.98 -15.50
N ASP A 60 -10.90 10.61 -16.58
CA ASP A 60 -10.84 11.30 -17.87
C ASP A 60 -12.23 11.88 -18.18
N LEU A 61 -12.30 13.18 -18.44
CA LEU A 61 -13.54 13.92 -18.64
C LEU A 61 -13.40 14.90 -19.80
N TYR A 62 -14.28 14.81 -20.78
CA TYR A 62 -14.26 15.69 -21.95
C TYR A 62 -15.65 16.24 -22.25
N ARG A 63 -15.67 17.40 -22.91
CA ARG A 63 -16.90 18.07 -23.31
C ARG A 63 -17.27 17.68 -24.73
N GLU A 64 -18.40 17.01 -24.91
CA GLU A 64 -18.85 16.54 -26.23
C GLU A 64 -19.46 17.67 -27.05
N ASN A 65 -20.19 18.58 -26.40
CA ASN A 65 -20.80 19.76 -27.02
C ASN A 65 -20.98 20.88 -25.97
N ASN A 66 -21.71 21.95 -26.32
CA ASN A 66 -21.89 23.09 -25.41
C ASN A 66 -22.65 22.76 -24.11
N GLU A 67 -23.31 21.62 -23.99
CA GLU A 67 -24.21 21.30 -22.87
C GLU A 67 -23.88 19.98 -22.17
N SER A 68 -23.13 19.07 -22.82
CA SER A 68 -22.84 17.74 -22.28
C SER A 68 -21.36 17.45 -22.06
N PHE A 69 -21.08 16.74 -20.97
CA PHE A 69 -19.79 16.14 -20.68
C PHE A 69 -19.93 14.62 -20.62
N SER A 70 -18.83 13.96 -20.93
CA SER A 70 -18.71 12.51 -20.93
C SER A 70 -17.32 12.15 -20.42
N GLY A 71 -17.14 10.92 -19.96
CA GLY A 71 -15.89 10.53 -19.36
C GLY A 71 -15.88 9.12 -18.81
N GLN A 72 -14.75 8.76 -18.23
CA GLN A 72 -14.51 7.45 -17.64
C GLN A 72 -13.61 7.55 -16.41
N ILE A 73 -13.77 6.57 -15.53
CA ILE A 73 -12.84 6.27 -14.44
C ILE A 73 -12.08 5.02 -14.86
N THR A 74 -10.76 5.03 -14.78
CA THR A 74 -9.92 3.84 -14.90
C THR A 74 -9.40 3.50 -13.51
N ASN A 75 -9.85 2.40 -12.93
CA ASN A 75 -9.25 1.86 -11.70
C ASN A 75 -8.15 0.91 -12.10
N PHE A 76 -6.99 0.99 -11.46
CA PHE A 76 -5.85 0.15 -11.81
C PHE A 76 -5.05 -0.24 -10.57
N ILE A 77 -4.33 -1.35 -10.69
CA ILE A 77 -3.42 -1.84 -9.69
C ILE A 77 -2.33 -2.69 -10.35
N GLN A 78 -1.14 -2.76 -9.75
CA GLN A 78 -0.09 -3.64 -10.23
C GLN A 78 -0.20 -5.00 -9.54
N GLU A 79 -0.34 -6.08 -10.31
CA GLU A 79 -0.16 -7.44 -9.80
C GLU A 79 1.34 -7.69 -9.58
N THR A 80 1.68 -8.40 -8.51
CA THR A 80 3.06 -8.71 -8.15
C THR A 80 3.28 -10.20 -7.98
N LYS A 81 4.51 -10.62 -8.26
CA LYS A 81 4.97 -11.99 -8.07
C LYS A 81 6.16 -11.98 -7.10
N GLU A 82 6.21 -13.01 -6.26
CA GLU A 82 7.39 -13.29 -5.46
C GLU A 82 8.51 -13.83 -6.36
N VAL A 83 9.66 -13.18 -6.31
CA VAL A 83 10.87 -13.52 -7.05
C VAL A 83 12.00 -13.79 -6.08
N LYS A 84 12.84 -14.76 -6.43
CA LYS A 84 14.03 -15.08 -5.65
C LYS A 84 15.17 -14.18 -6.11
N THR A 85 15.71 -13.41 -5.19
CA THR A 85 16.87 -12.54 -5.36
C THR A 85 18.08 -13.12 -4.61
N GLU A 86 19.26 -12.51 -4.78
CA GLU A 86 20.46 -12.87 -4.02
C GLU A 86 20.31 -12.64 -2.51
N TYR A 87 19.39 -11.75 -2.11
CA TYR A 87 19.15 -11.32 -0.73
C TYR A 87 17.88 -11.94 -0.10
N GLY A 88 17.24 -12.89 -0.78
CA GLY A 88 16.00 -13.53 -0.29
C GLY A 88 14.87 -13.42 -1.30
N TYR A 89 13.64 -13.26 -0.82
CA TYR A 89 12.47 -13.13 -1.68
C TYR A 89 12.03 -11.67 -1.76
N ASN A 90 11.77 -11.19 -2.97
CA ASN A 90 11.24 -9.84 -3.22
C ASN A 90 9.91 -9.94 -4.00
N SER A 91 9.15 -8.85 -4.04
CA SER A 91 7.89 -8.73 -4.78
C SER A 91 8.08 -7.83 -6.00
N GLU A 92 8.11 -8.43 -7.18
CA GLU A 92 8.24 -7.72 -8.45
C GLU A 92 6.87 -7.50 -9.10
N PRO A 93 6.54 -6.26 -9.50
CA PRO A 93 5.38 -5.98 -10.34
C PRO A 93 5.48 -6.72 -11.68
N THR A 94 4.39 -7.37 -12.12
CA THR A 94 4.34 -8.10 -13.39
C THR A 94 3.37 -7.49 -14.38
N ASN A 95 2.19 -7.08 -13.93
CA ASN A 95 1.10 -6.63 -14.79
C ASN A 95 0.36 -5.44 -14.18
N TYR A 96 -0.16 -4.55 -15.00
CA TYR A 96 -1.33 -3.76 -14.63
C TYR A 96 -2.59 -4.62 -14.76
N VAL A 97 -3.42 -4.61 -13.73
CA VAL A 97 -4.80 -5.08 -13.75
C VAL A 97 -5.69 -3.85 -13.62
N PHE A 98 -6.69 -3.69 -14.48
CA PHE A 98 -7.51 -2.49 -14.47
C PHE A 98 -8.93 -2.75 -14.97
N ASP A 99 -9.85 -1.84 -14.63
CA ASP A 99 -11.15 -1.73 -15.27
C ASP A 99 -11.44 -0.28 -15.68
N LYS A 100 -12.38 -0.12 -16.61
CA LYS A 100 -12.85 1.18 -17.08
C LYS A 100 -14.35 1.28 -16.82
N ILE A 101 -14.76 2.34 -16.14
CA ILE A 101 -16.16 2.60 -15.79
C ILE A 101 -16.57 3.91 -16.45
N LYS A 102 -17.61 3.86 -17.29
CA LYS A 102 -18.18 5.08 -17.88
C LYS A 102 -18.79 5.94 -16.77
N ILE A 103 -18.45 7.23 -16.75
CA ILE A 103 -19.09 8.22 -15.87
C ILE A 103 -20.48 8.53 -16.43
N THR A 104 -21.50 8.52 -15.58
CA THR A 104 -22.85 8.90 -16.01
C THR A 104 -22.89 10.36 -16.45
N ASP A 105 -23.64 10.67 -17.50
CA ASP A 105 -23.70 12.01 -18.08
C ASP A 105 -24.03 13.10 -17.04
N LEU A 106 -24.91 12.78 -16.06
CA LEU A 106 -25.22 13.67 -14.94
C LEU A 106 -23.99 13.98 -14.06
N LYS A 107 -23.22 12.96 -13.67
CA LYS A 107 -22.01 13.13 -12.85
C LYS A 107 -20.91 13.83 -13.66
N ALA A 108 -20.77 13.48 -14.94
CA ALA A 108 -19.82 14.08 -15.86
C ALA A 108 -20.09 15.58 -16.04
N SER A 109 -21.33 15.97 -16.35
CA SER A 109 -21.70 17.39 -16.53
C SER A 109 -21.54 18.18 -15.24
N LYS A 110 -22.01 17.64 -14.10
CA LYS A 110 -21.83 18.28 -12.80
C LYS A 110 -20.35 18.56 -12.50
N LEU A 111 -19.48 17.59 -12.78
CA LEU A 111 -18.03 17.76 -12.54
C LEU A 111 -17.39 18.72 -13.55
N GLY A 112 -17.72 18.61 -14.83
CA GLY A 112 -17.19 19.46 -15.89
C GLY A 112 -17.51 20.94 -15.69
N GLU A 113 -18.78 21.23 -15.36
CA GLU A 113 -19.22 22.57 -14.99
C GLU A 113 -18.51 23.09 -13.75
N TYR A 114 -18.37 22.26 -12.70
CA TYR A 114 -17.65 22.65 -11.50
C TYR A 114 -16.20 23.05 -11.81
N ILE A 115 -15.47 22.25 -12.59
CA ILE A 115 -14.08 22.51 -12.99
C ILE A 115 -13.97 23.83 -13.77
N LEU A 116 -14.85 24.04 -14.76
CA LEU A 116 -14.85 25.25 -15.58
C LEU A 116 -15.22 26.50 -14.77
N ASN A 117 -16.23 26.40 -13.90
CA ASN A 117 -16.70 27.51 -13.07
C ASN A 117 -15.66 27.93 -12.02
N LYS A 118 -15.00 26.96 -11.39
CA LYS A 118 -13.89 27.22 -10.46
C LYS A 118 -12.61 27.65 -11.16
N LYS A 119 -12.53 27.49 -12.48
CA LYS A 119 -11.35 27.80 -13.28
C LYS A 119 -10.09 27.12 -12.71
N SER A 120 -10.21 25.87 -12.26
CA SER A 120 -9.12 25.15 -11.60
C SER A 120 -7.88 24.98 -12.50
N TYR A 121 -8.08 24.99 -13.83
CA TYR A 121 -7.02 25.03 -14.84
C TYR A 121 -6.12 26.29 -14.77
N LYS A 122 -6.48 27.30 -13.95
CA LYS A 122 -5.66 28.50 -13.70
C LYS A 122 -4.81 28.41 -12.43
N ILE A 123 -5.05 27.41 -11.57
CA ILE A 123 -4.24 27.22 -10.36
C ILE A 123 -2.85 26.76 -10.84
N PRO A 124 -1.76 27.45 -10.45
CA PRO A 124 -0.42 27.07 -10.87
C PRO A 124 0.03 25.78 -10.16
N THR A 125 1.01 25.08 -10.71
CA THR A 125 1.62 23.91 -10.03
C THR A 125 2.27 24.31 -8.71
N ASP A 126 2.41 23.36 -7.78
CA ASP A 126 2.96 23.60 -6.44
C ASP A 126 4.29 24.38 -6.39
N SER A 127 5.22 24.12 -7.30
CA SER A 127 6.52 24.82 -7.39
C SER A 127 6.42 26.32 -7.67
N LEU A 128 5.25 26.79 -8.12
CA LEU A 128 4.95 28.20 -8.38
C LEU A 128 4.06 28.83 -7.30
N ILE A 129 3.64 28.07 -6.29
CA ILE A 129 2.87 28.56 -5.14
C ILE A 129 3.83 28.94 -4.02
N SER A 130 3.84 30.21 -3.62
CA SER A 130 4.71 30.69 -2.55
C SER A 130 4.43 29.96 -1.22
N ASN A 131 5.51 29.62 -0.50
CA ASN A 131 5.48 28.91 0.79
C ASN A 131 4.94 27.47 0.74
N TRP A 132 4.88 26.84 -0.43
CA TRP A 132 4.59 25.41 -0.51
C TRP A 132 5.70 24.59 0.16
N ASN A 133 5.34 23.72 1.11
CA ASN A 133 6.31 22.90 1.83
C ASN A 133 6.51 21.55 1.10
N PHE A 134 7.75 21.25 0.73
CA PHE A 134 8.13 19.98 0.08
C PHE A 134 8.74 18.95 1.04
N ASN A 135 8.90 19.28 2.33
CA ASN A 135 9.57 18.42 3.32
C ASN A 135 8.63 17.41 4.00
N TRP A 136 7.49 17.10 3.37
CA TRP A 136 6.59 16.08 3.88
C TRP A 136 7.02 14.71 3.39
N LEU A 137 7.19 13.76 4.33
CA LEU A 137 7.39 12.36 4.03
C LEU A 137 6.04 11.64 3.93
N ASP A 138 5.99 10.52 3.21
CA ASP A 138 4.86 9.58 3.17
C ASP A 138 3.50 10.19 2.79
N CYS A 139 3.50 11.07 1.78
CA CYS A 139 2.29 11.66 1.24
C CYS A 139 2.27 11.63 -0.29
N GLY A 140 1.09 11.37 -0.85
CA GLY A 140 0.92 11.24 -2.30
C GLY A 140 0.96 12.58 -3.03
N SER A 141 1.00 12.49 -4.36
CA SER A 141 0.82 13.64 -5.26
C SER A 141 -0.52 13.55 -5.99
N ILE A 142 -1.06 14.71 -6.34
CA ILE A 142 -2.28 14.86 -7.14
C ILE A 142 -1.89 15.52 -8.44
N LYS A 143 -2.28 14.95 -9.57
CA LYS A 143 -1.88 15.44 -10.89
C LYS A 143 -3.09 15.73 -11.74
N PHE A 144 -3.16 16.93 -12.28
CA PHE A 144 -4.19 17.33 -13.22
C PHE A 144 -3.57 17.72 -14.55
N LYS A 145 -4.18 17.30 -15.65
CA LYS A 145 -3.88 17.77 -16.99
C LYS A 145 -5.15 18.31 -17.61
N TYR A 146 -5.05 19.50 -18.20
CA TYR A 146 -6.16 20.20 -18.82
C TYR A 146 -5.82 20.44 -20.28
N LYS A 147 -6.83 20.33 -21.14
CA LYS A 147 -6.90 20.97 -22.44
C LYS A 147 -8.08 21.93 -22.42
N ILE A 148 -7.82 23.21 -22.65
CA ILE A 148 -8.82 24.26 -22.79
C ILE A 148 -8.57 24.95 -24.14
N LYS A 149 -9.47 24.74 -25.09
CA LYS A 149 -9.30 25.07 -26.51
C LYS A 149 -7.99 24.45 -27.01
N ASP A 150 -7.11 25.26 -27.60
CA ASP A 150 -5.82 24.82 -28.15
C ASP A 150 -4.68 24.81 -27.12
N LYS A 151 -4.96 25.08 -25.84
CA LYS A 151 -3.93 25.14 -24.79
C LYS A 151 -4.01 23.93 -23.87
N THR A 152 -2.87 23.26 -23.70
CA THR A 152 -2.70 22.22 -22.69
C THR A 152 -1.89 22.74 -21.51
N SER A 153 -2.22 22.27 -20.31
CA SER A 153 -1.45 22.53 -19.10
C SER A 153 -1.48 21.31 -18.19
N SER A 154 -0.39 21.12 -17.44
CA SER A 154 -0.27 20.07 -16.43
C SER A 154 0.16 20.72 -15.12
N VAL A 155 -0.48 20.30 -14.03
CA VAL A 155 -0.13 20.76 -12.68
C VAL A 155 0.00 19.56 -11.76
N THR A 156 0.99 19.63 -10.88
CA THR A 156 1.22 18.64 -9.83
C THR A 156 1.13 19.34 -8.48
N PHE A 157 0.49 18.68 -7.53
CA PHE A 157 0.41 19.13 -6.15
C PHE A 157 0.95 18.02 -5.25
N THR A 158 2.12 18.26 -4.69
CA THR A 158 2.80 17.34 -3.76
C THR A 158 2.25 17.54 -2.37
N CYS A 159 1.71 16.48 -1.77
CA CYS A 159 1.21 16.49 -0.39
C CYS A 159 0.23 17.63 -0.03
N PRO A 160 -0.77 17.93 -0.88
CA PRO A 160 -1.64 19.09 -0.69
C PRO A 160 -2.44 19.04 0.61
N GLN A 161 -2.71 17.85 1.14
CA GLN A 161 -3.45 17.66 2.40
C GLN A 161 -2.68 18.16 3.63
N ASN A 162 -1.36 18.11 3.58
CA ASN A 162 -0.49 18.52 4.70
C ASN A 162 -0.13 20.01 4.64
N GLN A 163 -0.50 20.72 3.58
CA GLN A 163 -0.28 22.16 3.48
C GLN A 163 -1.23 22.94 4.39
N ASN A 164 -0.72 24.06 4.91
CA ASN A 164 -1.52 25.00 5.70
C ASN A 164 -2.54 25.71 4.80
N ASP A 165 -3.80 25.78 5.23
CA ASP A 165 -4.90 26.37 4.47
C ASP A 165 -4.74 27.88 4.21
N SER A 166 -3.86 28.55 4.97
CA SER A 166 -3.52 29.97 4.74
C SER A 166 -2.66 30.21 3.50
N ILE A 167 -2.04 29.17 2.93
CA ILE A 167 -1.28 29.29 1.68
C ILE A 167 -2.26 29.42 0.51
N ASN A 168 -1.98 30.35 -0.40
CA ASN A 168 -2.81 30.59 -1.58
C ASN A 168 -3.12 29.29 -2.34
N TYR A 169 -4.37 29.15 -2.78
CA TYR A 169 -4.92 28.01 -3.52
C TYR A 169 -5.03 26.67 -2.78
N VAL A 170 -4.42 26.49 -1.60
CA VAL A 170 -4.46 25.19 -0.88
C VAL A 170 -5.89 24.71 -0.64
N THR A 171 -6.75 25.58 -0.10
CA THR A 171 -8.17 25.25 0.14
C THR A 171 -8.90 24.91 -1.17
N GLU A 172 -8.60 25.62 -2.26
CA GLU A 172 -9.21 25.34 -3.57
C GLU A 172 -8.79 23.98 -4.13
N ILE A 173 -7.51 23.63 -3.99
CA ILE A 173 -6.95 22.34 -4.43
C ILE A 173 -7.56 21.18 -3.62
N LYS A 174 -7.62 21.30 -2.29
CA LYS A 174 -8.26 20.32 -1.40
C LYS A 174 -9.73 20.13 -1.79
N ASN A 175 -10.48 21.23 -1.89
CA ASN A 175 -11.89 21.20 -2.27
C ASN A 175 -12.13 20.60 -3.66
N LEU A 176 -11.26 20.88 -4.64
CA LEU A 176 -11.36 20.29 -5.97
C LEU A 176 -11.21 18.77 -5.91
N LYS A 177 -10.17 18.27 -5.25
CA LYS A 177 -9.93 16.83 -5.06
C LYS A 177 -11.13 16.16 -4.37
N ASP A 178 -11.60 16.74 -3.28
CA ASP A 178 -12.68 16.16 -2.49
C ASP A 178 -14.01 16.21 -3.26
N THR A 179 -14.26 17.28 -4.00
CA THR A 179 -15.44 17.39 -4.87
C THR A 179 -15.42 16.35 -5.99
N ILE A 180 -14.29 16.15 -6.67
CA ILE A 180 -14.14 15.08 -7.67
C ILE A 180 -14.43 13.72 -7.03
N SER A 181 -13.81 13.44 -5.88
CA SER A 181 -13.95 12.17 -5.17
C SER A 181 -15.40 11.89 -4.76
N ASN A 182 -16.10 12.91 -4.26
CA ASN A 182 -17.48 12.81 -3.82
C ASN A 182 -18.49 12.68 -4.97
N ILE A 183 -18.33 13.47 -6.05
CA ILE A 183 -19.24 13.39 -7.21
C ILE A 183 -19.14 12.02 -7.89
N LEU A 184 -17.91 11.51 -8.01
CA LEU A 184 -17.64 10.26 -8.72
C LEU A 184 -17.67 9.02 -7.81
N GLU A 185 -17.80 9.19 -6.50
CA GLU A 185 -17.74 8.12 -5.50
C GLU A 185 -16.47 7.26 -5.68
N LEU A 186 -15.33 7.92 -5.82
CA LEU A 186 -14.07 7.29 -6.23
C LEU A 186 -13.64 6.16 -5.28
N ASP A 187 -13.84 6.32 -3.97
CA ASP A 187 -13.46 5.31 -2.98
C ASP A 187 -14.30 4.04 -3.12
N SER A 188 -15.63 4.18 -3.20
CA SER A 188 -16.56 3.06 -3.45
C SER A 188 -16.28 2.39 -4.79
N SER A 189 -15.95 3.17 -5.82
CA SER A 189 -15.58 2.65 -7.14
C SER A 189 -14.31 1.80 -7.07
N PHE A 190 -13.28 2.27 -6.35
CA PHE A 190 -12.03 1.54 -6.20
C PHE A 190 -12.21 0.30 -5.31
N GLU A 191 -12.99 0.39 -4.24
CA GLU A 191 -13.33 -0.76 -3.40
C GLU A 191 -14.00 -1.86 -4.22
N SER A 192 -15.00 -1.50 -5.03
CA SER A 192 -15.68 -2.42 -5.95
C SER A 192 -14.69 -3.09 -6.91
N PHE A 193 -13.80 -2.31 -7.53
CA PHE A 193 -12.72 -2.85 -8.36
C PHE A 193 -11.81 -3.83 -7.61
N THR A 194 -11.31 -3.45 -6.43
CA THR A 194 -10.42 -4.34 -5.65
C THR A 194 -11.12 -5.61 -5.18
N ASN A 195 -12.44 -5.61 -5.03
CA ASN A 195 -13.22 -6.80 -4.68
C ASN A 195 -13.32 -7.82 -5.82
N LYS A 196 -13.14 -7.39 -7.08
CA LYS A 196 -13.06 -8.29 -8.23
C LYS A 196 -11.69 -8.96 -8.38
N LEU A 197 -10.65 -8.45 -7.71
CA LEU A 197 -9.29 -8.94 -7.89
C LEU A 197 -9.15 -10.42 -7.47
N PRO A 198 -8.38 -11.23 -8.22
CA PRO A 198 -8.08 -12.60 -7.86
C PRO A 198 -7.55 -12.76 -6.43
N LYS A 199 -8.09 -13.75 -5.73
CA LYS A 199 -7.61 -14.20 -4.42
C LYS A 199 -6.29 -14.96 -4.56
N GLY A 200 -5.48 -14.96 -3.50
CA GLY A 200 -4.18 -15.63 -3.44
C GLY A 200 -3.02 -14.86 -4.06
N ALA A 201 -3.23 -13.59 -4.44
CA ALA A 201 -2.24 -12.76 -5.10
C ALA A 201 -1.95 -11.47 -4.32
N SER A 202 -0.76 -10.92 -4.56
CA SER A 202 -0.29 -9.65 -4.00
C SER A 202 -0.34 -8.58 -5.07
N TYR A 203 -0.76 -7.38 -4.67
CA TYR A 203 -0.94 -6.24 -5.55
C TYR A 203 -0.30 -4.99 -4.95
N LYS A 204 0.14 -4.06 -5.79
CA LYS A 204 0.65 -2.73 -5.41
C LYS A 204 -0.24 -1.65 -6.00
N ILE A 205 -0.80 -0.79 -5.15
CA ILE A 205 -1.68 0.33 -5.54
C ILE A 205 -0.85 1.50 -6.07
N ASP A 206 0.24 1.76 -5.38
CA ASP A 206 1.33 2.64 -5.78
C ASP A 206 2.64 2.02 -5.29
N GLY A 207 3.77 2.68 -5.52
CA GLY A 207 5.10 2.18 -5.12
C GLY A 207 5.25 1.86 -3.62
N TRP A 208 4.27 2.20 -2.78
CA TRP A 208 4.33 2.09 -1.32
C TRP A 208 3.26 1.16 -0.75
N ILE A 209 2.04 1.18 -1.28
CA ILE A 209 0.91 0.44 -0.71
C ILE A 209 0.79 -0.94 -1.35
N THR A 210 1.05 -1.98 -0.55
CA THR A 210 0.86 -3.38 -0.96
C THR A 210 -0.43 -3.96 -0.34
N MET A 211 -1.19 -4.69 -1.15
CA MET A 211 -2.40 -5.39 -0.76
C MET A 211 -2.25 -6.88 -1.07
N PHE A 212 -2.47 -7.73 -0.07
CA PHE A 212 -2.56 -9.18 -0.28
C PHE A 212 -4.02 -9.64 -0.21
N LYS A 213 -4.52 -10.27 -1.27
CA LYS A 213 -5.85 -10.90 -1.28
C LYS A 213 -5.70 -12.35 -0.82
N LEU A 214 -6.27 -12.69 0.34
CA LEU A 214 -6.22 -14.06 0.86
C LEU A 214 -6.89 -15.06 -0.10
N SER A 215 -6.24 -16.18 -0.37
CA SER A 215 -6.83 -17.35 -1.03
C SER A 215 -8.01 -17.92 -0.23
N GLU A 216 -8.86 -18.72 -0.87
CA GLU A 216 -10.01 -19.35 -0.19
C GLU A 216 -9.55 -20.26 0.96
N LYS A 217 -8.52 -21.06 0.74
CA LYS A 217 -7.90 -21.88 1.79
C LYS A 217 -7.41 -21.05 2.98
N GLN A 218 -6.85 -19.86 2.72
CA GLN A 218 -6.42 -18.95 3.79
C GLN A 218 -7.61 -18.32 4.51
N LEU A 219 -8.68 -17.96 3.80
CA LEU A 219 -9.92 -17.45 4.39
C LEU A 219 -10.59 -18.51 5.28
N GLU A 220 -10.72 -19.74 4.80
CA GLU A 220 -11.24 -20.88 5.57
C GLU A 220 -10.40 -21.13 6.83
N TRP A 221 -9.06 -21.11 6.68
CA TRP A 221 -8.17 -21.22 7.83
C TRP A 221 -8.37 -20.07 8.81
N ARG A 222 -8.54 -18.84 8.31
CA ARG A 222 -8.74 -17.62 9.11
C ARG A 222 -10.02 -17.70 9.95
N GLU A 223 -11.11 -18.17 9.35
CA GLU A 223 -12.39 -18.37 10.04
C GLU A 223 -12.31 -19.52 11.05
N LYS A 224 -11.81 -20.69 10.63
CA LYS A 224 -11.65 -21.85 11.51
C LYS A 224 -10.79 -21.55 12.75
N ASN A 225 -9.76 -20.72 12.58
CA ASN A 225 -8.82 -20.38 13.65
C ASN A 225 -9.15 -19.02 14.31
N LYS A 226 -10.32 -18.43 14.07
CA LYS A 226 -10.73 -17.17 14.71
C LYS A 226 -10.63 -17.21 16.25
N PRO A 227 -11.13 -18.26 16.96
CA PRO A 227 -11.00 -18.31 18.43
C PRO A 227 -9.54 -18.32 18.91
N MET A 228 -8.66 -19.00 18.17
CA MET A 228 -7.22 -19.01 18.46
C MET A 228 -6.62 -17.62 18.29
N ARG A 229 -6.92 -16.94 17.18
CA ARG A 229 -6.38 -15.60 16.89
C ARG A 229 -6.88 -14.59 17.93
N GLU A 230 -8.17 -14.60 18.26
CA GLU A 230 -8.73 -13.73 19.29
C GLU A 230 -8.05 -13.95 20.64
N TYR A 231 -7.86 -15.20 21.06
CA TYR A 231 -7.12 -15.52 22.28
C TYR A 231 -5.67 -15.03 22.25
N LEU A 232 -4.94 -15.30 21.15
CA LEU A 232 -3.55 -14.86 21.02
C LEU A 232 -3.44 -13.33 21.03
N LYS A 233 -4.46 -12.61 20.56
CA LYS A 233 -4.50 -11.15 20.59
C LYS A 233 -4.64 -10.61 22.01
N THR A 234 -5.43 -11.26 22.86
CA THR A 234 -5.66 -10.78 24.24
C THR A 234 -4.44 -10.96 25.14
N ILE A 235 -3.53 -11.88 24.81
CA ILE A 235 -2.30 -12.12 25.60
C ILE A 235 -1.06 -11.47 24.99
N LYS A 236 -1.19 -10.85 23.81
CA LYS A 236 -0.06 -10.38 23.01
C LYS A 236 0.86 -9.46 23.80
N ASP A 237 0.33 -8.32 24.22
CA ASP A 237 1.13 -7.26 24.83
C ASP A 237 1.69 -7.70 26.18
N THR A 238 0.95 -8.55 26.91
CA THR A 238 1.44 -9.16 28.15
C THR A 238 2.67 -10.04 27.90
N ILE A 239 2.65 -10.87 26.84
CA ILE A 239 3.79 -11.71 26.47
C ILE A 239 4.95 -10.86 25.96
N ASP A 240 4.69 -9.89 25.09
CA ASP A 240 5.72 -9.05 24.46
C ASP A 240 6.50 -8.30 25.54
N ASN A 241 5.78 -7.55 26.40
CA ASN A 241 6.38 -6.77 27.48
C ASN A 241 7.12 -7.64 28.50
N TYR A 242 6.56 -8.81 28.86
CA TYR A 242 7.22 -9.71 29.80
C TYR A 242 8.52 -10.30 29.23
N LEU A 243 8.48 -10.76 27.98
CA LEU A 243 9.66 -11.31 27.32
C LEU A 243 10.75 -10.26 27.17
N GLU A 244 10.38 -9.06 26.73
CA GLU A 244 11.30 -7.93 26.61
C GLU A 244 11.94 -7.59 27.97
N PHE A 245 11.14 -7.46 29.03
CA PHE A 245 11.63 -7.20 30.38
C PHE A 245 12.60 -8.29 30.87
N GLU A 246 12.23 -9.56 30.77
CA GLU A 246 13.06 -10.66 31.26
C GLU A 246 14.33 -10.85 30.43
N LEU A 247 14.26 -10.69 29.11
CA LEU A 247 15.43 -10.81 28.24
C LEU A 247 16.43 -9.69 28.53
N ASN A 248 15.98 -8.44 28.67
CA ASN A 248 16.86 -7.33 29.03
C ASN A 248 17.39 -7.45 30.48
N ARG A 249 16.62 -8.06 31.41
CA ARG A 249 17.12 -8.37 32.76
C ARG A 249 18.23 -9.43 32.75
N LEU A 250 18.07 -10.48 31.93
CA LEU A 250 19.02 -11.59 31.83
C LEU A 250 20.22 -11.26 30.92
N ILE A 251 20.04 -10.32 30.00
CA ILE A 251 21.01 -9.88 29.01
C ILE A 251 21.00 -8.33 29.00
N PRO A 252 21.59 -7.69 30.03
CA PRO A 252 21.48 -6.23 30.23
C PRO A 252 22.33 -5.38 29.26
N ASN A 253 23.15 -6.01 28.42
CA ASN A 253 23.85 -5.33 27.34
C ASN A 253 23.89 -6.23 26.10
N SER A 254 22.86 -6.09 25.26
CA SER A 254 22.76 -6.90 24.05
C SER A 254 23.74 -6.49 22.96
N ALA A 255 24.29 -5.26 23.02
CA ALA A 255 25.29 -4.74 22.08
C ALA A 255 26.61 -5.53 22.07
N ASP A 256 26.95 -6.19 23.18
CA ASP A 256 28.15 -7.02 23.30
C ASP A 256 27.93 -8.43 22.71
N LEU A 257 26.69 -8.71 22.28
CA LEU A 257 26.35 -9.91 21.55
C LEU A 257 26.39 -9.58 20.07
N ASP A 258 27.40 -10.09 19.36
CA ASP A 258 27.48 -10.10 17.90
C ASP A 258 26.38 -11.02 17.31
N CYS A 259 25.11 -10.71 17.58
CA CYS A 259 23.94 -11.47 17.16
C CYS A 259 23.45 -10.99 15.80
N PHE A 260 22.72 -11.88 15.12
CA PHE A 260 21.94 -11.49 13.96
C PHE A 260 20.77 -10.62 14.38
N ASP A 261 20.35 -9.74 13.47
CA ASP A 261 19.36 -8.71 13.77
C ASP A 261 18.02 -9.31 14.20
N ASP A 262 17.55 -10.39 13.56
CA ASP A 262 16.21 -10.93 13.79
C ASP A 262 16.14 -12.46 13.99
N TYR A 263 15.54 -12.89 15.10
CA TYR A 263 15.26 -14.29 15.43
C TYR A 263 13.75 -14.56 15.50
N ARG A 264 13.27 -15.51 14.70
CA ARG A 264 11.91 -16.06 14.80
C ARG A 264 11.82 -17.17 15.84
N LEU A 265 11.07 -16.89 16.90
CA LEU A 265 10.80 -17.76 18.03
C LEU A 265 9.46 -18.48 17.86
N THR A 266 9.40 -19.72 18.32
CA THR A 266 8.16 -20.51 18.38
C THR A 266 8.00 -21.11 19.75
N PHE A 267 6.88 -20.86 20.40
CA PHE A 267 6.55 -21.36 21.73
C PHE A 267 5.44 -22.39 21.65
N ASN A 268 5.54 -23.45 22.46
CA ASN A 268 4.49 -24.46 22.55
C ASN A 268 3.33 -24.00 23.45
N LYS A 269 2.26 -24.82 23.54
CA LYS A 269 1.08 -24.62 24.41
C LYS A 269 1.37 -24.66 25.93
N LYS A 270 2.64 -24.68 26.32
CA LYS A 270 3.06 -24.60 27.73
C LYS A 270 3.96 -23.37 27.93
N GLY A 271 3.97 -22.44 26.97
CA GLY A 271 4.84 -21.27 26.95
C GLY A 271 6.33 -21.59 26.80
N ARG A 272 6.74 -22.83 26.50
CA ARG A 272 8.17 -23.15 26.38
C ARG A 272 8.66 -22.93 24.96
N LEU A 273 9.85 -22.34 24.83
CA LEU A 273 10.52 -22.17 23.54
C LEU A 273 10.75 -23.54 22.89
N LYS A 274 10.12 -23.76 21.73
CA LYS A 274 10.23 -24.96 20.91
C LYS A 274 11.30 -24.82 19.84
N SER A 275 11.33 -23.69 19.14
CA SER A 275 12.32 -23.41 18.10
C SER A 275 12.68 -21.94 18.01
N MET A 276 13.87 -21.70 17.48
CA MET A 276 14.45 -20.38 17.23
C MET A 276 15.18 -20.48 15.89
N LYS A 277 14.76 -19.68 14.94
CA LYS A 277 15.28 -19.60 13.57
C LYS A 277 15.72 -18.17 13.28
N VAL A 278 16.70 -18.01 12.40
CA VAL A 278 17.08 -16.71 11.82
C VAL A 278 16.86 -16.87 10.32
N ASP A 279 16.43 -15.81 9.65
CA ASP A 279 16.48 -15.79 8.18
C ASP A 279 17.93 -15.47 7.78
N ILE A 280 18.70 -16.51 7.48
CA ILE A 280 20.14 -16.42 7.22
C ILE A 280 20.32 -16.38 5.70
N GLY A 281 20.71 -15.23 5.17
CA GLY A 281 21.13 -15.06 3.78
C GLY A 281 22.48 -15.74 3.47
N PHE A 282 23.02 -15.49 2.28
CA PHE A 282 24.29 -16.09 1.85
C PHE A 282 25.50 -15.59 2.65
N TRP A 283 25.54 -14.30 2.99
CA TRP A 283 26.67 -13.67 3.69
C TRP A 283 26.72 -14.04 5.18
N GLU A 284 25.56 -14.26 5.81
CA GLU A 284 25.43 -14.62 7.21
C GLU A 284 25.91 -16.04 7.53
N ARG A 285 25.97 -16.94 6.52
CA ARG A 285 26.55 -18.28 6.66
C ARG A 285 28.07 -18.26 6.94
N MET A 286 28.76 -17.16 6.66
CA MET A 286 30.18 -17.01 7.01
C MET A 286 30.40 -16.73 8.52
N PHE A 287 29.36 -16.35 9.27
CA PHE A 287 29.42 -15.99 10.70
C PHE A 287 28.75 -17.03 11.62
N ASP A 288 28.84 -18.32 11.25
CA ASP A 288 28.19 -19.44 11.96
C ASP A 288 28.65 -19.57 13.44
N ASN A 289 29.85 -19.10 13.77
CA ASN A 289 30.34 -19.11 15.16
C ASN A 289 29.58 -18.11 16.06
N ASP A 290 29.35 -16.90 15.57
CA ASP A 290 28.64 -15.85 16.31
C ASP A 290 27.15 -16.20 16.42
N TYR A 291 26.57 -16.77 15.34
CA TYR A 291 25.25 -17.38 15.37
C TYR A 291 25.10 -18.40 16.51
N LYS A 292 26.04 -19.35 16.59
CA LYS A 292 26.03 -20.42 17.60
C LYS A 292 26.19 -19.87 19.01
N LYS A 293 27.06 -18.87 19.21
CA LYS A 293 27.27 -18.18 20.49
C LYS A 293 25.98 -17.50 20.96
N CYS A 294 25.40 -16.64 20.14
CA CYS A 294 24.15 -15.95 20.44
C CYS A 294 23.00 -16.91 20.72
N ARG A 295 22.80 -17.90 19.85
CA ARG A 295 21.77 -18.93 20.03
C ARG A 295 21.92 -19.68 21.35
N ARG A 296 23.15 -19.94 21.81
CA ARG A 296 23.41 -20.60 23.10
C ARG A 296 23.03 -19.71 24.28
N ILE A 297 23.37 -18.43 24.23
CA ILE A 297 23.03 -17.44 25.27
C ILE A 297 21.51 -17.27 25.37
N LEU A 298 20.84 -17.03 24.24
CA LEU A 298 19.38 -16.91 24.18
C LEU A 298 18.70 -18.18 24.70
N LYS A 299 19.15 -19.38 24.29
CA LYS A 299 18.62 -20.65 24.82
C LYS A 299 18.79 -20.78 26.32
N LYS A 300 19.85 -20.21 26.91
CA LYS A 300 20.03 -20.21 28.37
C LYS A 300 19.02 -19.27 29.02
N ALA A 301 18.87 -18.04 28.52
CA ALA A 301 17.88 -17.10 29.01
C ALA A 301 16.45 -17.67 28.95
N PHE A 302 16.04 -18.24 27.81
CA PHE A 302 14.72 -18.86 27.66
C PHE A 302 14.47 -20.13 28.51
N ARG A 303 15.51 -20.71 29.15
CA ARG A 303 15.31 -21.76 30.15
C ARG A 303 14.92 -21.18 31.52
N GLU A 304 15.30 -19.92 31.78
CA GLU A 304 15.00 -19.21 33.04
C GLU A 304 13.65 -18.50 32.97
N ILE A 305 13.26 -18.04 31.78
CA ILE A 305 11.96 -17.41 31.53
C ILE A 305 10.82 -18.42 31.69
N ARG A 306 9.81 -18.06 32.49
CA ARG A 306 8.62 -18.90 32.75
C ARG A 306 7.35 -18.14 32.42
N PHE A 307 6.39 -18.84 31.80
CA PHE A 307 5.11 -18.26 31.38
C PHE A 307 3.96 -18.69 32.28
N ASP A 308 4.23 -18.92 33.56
CA ASP A 308 3.26 -19.50 34.50
C ASP A 308 2.06 -18.55 34.75
N PHE A 309 2.16 -17.28 34.36
CA PHE A 309 1.12 -16.26 34.43
C PHE A 309 0.17 -16.24 33.23
N VAL A 310 0.48 -16.97 32.14
CA VAL A 310 -0.39 -17.09 30.95
C VAL A 310 -0.69 -18.56 30.68
N ASP A 311 -1.98 -18.91 30.68
CA ASP A 311 -2.42 -20.22 30.23
C ASP A 311 -2.35 -20.33 28.69
N SER A 312 -1.18 -20.62 28.14
CA SER A 312 -0.95 -20.73 26.69
C SER A 312 -1.79 -21.86 26.05
N LYS A 313 -3.02 -21.56 25.64
CA LYS A 313 -3.91 -22.54 24.98
C LYS A 313 -3.41 -22.98 23.60
N TYR A 314 -2.61 -22.14 22.95
CA TYR A 314 -2.15 -22.31 21.57
C TYR A 314 -0.65 -22.05 21.43
N VAL A 315 -0.07 -22.61 20.37
CA VAL A 315 1.29 -22.29 19.91
C VAL A 315 1.30 -20.82 19.48
N PHE A 316 2.34 -20.09 19.84
CA PHE A 316 2.52 -18.69 19.45
C PHE A 316 3.95 -18.41 18.97
N TYR A 317 4.11 -17.30 18.25
CA TYR A 317 5.34 -16.91 17.58
C TYR A 317 5.75 -15.52 18.02
N ARG A 318 7.05 -15.25 18.08
CA ARG A 318 7.60 -13.92 18.35
C ARG A 318 8.82 -13.71 17.50
N ASP A 319 8.99 -12.51 16.99
CA ASP A 319 10.24 -12.09 16.37
C ASP A 319 11.03 -11.29 17.44
N LEU A 320 12.29 -11.66 17.63
CA LEU A 320 13.20 -11.06 18.60
C LEU A 320 14.25 -10.30 17.81
N SER A 321 14.38 -9.02 18.11
CA SER A 321 15.31 -8.12 17.42
C SER A 321 16.27 -7.45 18.38
N PHE A 322 17.43 -7.03 17.88
CA PHE A 322 18.44 -6.29 18.63
C PHE A 322 18.49 -4.85 18.14
N SER A 323 18.45 -3.86 19.04
CA SER A 323 18.73 -2.48 18.66
C SER A 323 19.46 -1.75 19.79
N GLY A 324 20.69 -1.32 19.51
CA GLY A 324 21.58 -0.76 20.51
C GLY A 324 21.87 -1.76 21.63
N LYS A 325 21.50 -1.41 22.86
CA LYS A 325 21.77 -2.22 24.07
C LYS A 325 20.59 -3.11 24.48
N ASP A 326 19.46 -2.96 23.82
CA ASP A 326 18.20 -3.57 24.21
C ASP A 326 17.80 -4.69 23.24
N ILE A 327 17.00 -5.61 23.75
CA ILE A 327 16.34 -6.67 23.01
C ILE A 327 14.88 -6.31 22.91
N TYR A 328 14.31 -6.41 21.70
CA TYR A 328 12.92 -6.09 21.42
C TYR A 328 12.16 -7.34 21.00
N ILE A 329 10.88 -7.40 21.37
CA ILE A 329 9.99 -8.49 21.02
C ILE A 329 8.80 -7.96 20.24
N THR A 330 8.53 -8.58 19.10
CA THR A 330 7.38 -8.26 18.26
C THR A 330 6.56 -9.50 17.95
N ASP A 331 5.27 -9.30 17.70
CA ASP A 331 4.38 -10.37 17.27
C ASP A 331 4.19 -10.32 15.75
N PRO A 332 4.67 -11.34 15.00
CA PRO A 332 4.47 -11.40 13.56
C PRO A 332 3.07 -11.91 13.15
N THR A 333 2.20 -12.23 14.11
CA THR A 333 0.89 -12.84 13.83
C THR A 333 -0.11 -11.81 13.32
N LEU A 334 -0.68 -12.08 12.14
CA LEU A 334 -1.82 -11.33 11.60
C LEU A 334 -3.14 -11.85 12.20
N TYR A 335 -3.77 -11.03 13.04
CA TYR A 335 -4.96 -11.40 13.82
C TYR A 335 -6.31 -11.37 13.12
#